data_AF-A0A0C9Y9W0-F1
#
_entry.id   AF-A0A0C9Y9W0-F1
#
_cell.length_a   1.000
_cell.length_b   1.000
_cell.length_c   1.000
_cell.angle_alpha   90.00
_cell.angle_beta   90.00
_cell.angle_gamma   90.00
#
_symmetry.space_group_name_H-M   'P 1'
#
loop_
_entity.id
_entity.type
_entity.pdbx_description
1 polymer ?
#
loop_
_entity_poly.entity_id
_entity_poly.type
_entity_poly.pdbx_seq_one_letter_code
_entity_poly.pdbx_strand_id
1 'polypeptide(L)'
;MWTGDWWWNVQAKLPKGAVVTLVILSLDKTSLSQFSRDKKAWLVYLTIGNISKDVRHLVSAHATVLIGYLPVSKLKCFQKKSRSVAGYCLFHHSMSLLLCPLVDAGRHGREMICTSGYLHHVHPILAVYIADFPEQCLVACNKESWCLCCLVQSNKCGNLEEWASQSMADMLKTLYHMRKNK
;
A
#
# COMPACT_ATOMS: atom_id res chain seq x y z
N MET A 1 -7.85 7.14 13.58
CA MET A 1 -7.30 8.28 12.80
C MET A 1 -8.13 8.44 11.53
N TRP A 2 -9.23 9.19 11.61
CA TRP A 2 -10.16 9.47 10.50
C TRP A 2 -10.58 10.95 10.56
N THR A 3 -9.63 11.85 10.79
CA THR A 3 -9.90 13.28 10.72
C THR A 3 -9.30 13.84 9.44
N GLY A 4 -10.08 14.67 8.73
CA GLY A 4 -9.62 15.41 7.54
C GLY A 4 -8.42 16.32 7.83
N ASP A 5 -8.07 16.50 9.10
CA ASP A 5 -6.90 17.22 9.59
C ASP A 5 -5.61 16.76 8.93
N TRP A 6 -5.46 15.46 8.62
CA TRP A 6 -4.27 14.98 7.93
C TRP A 6 -4.05 15.71 6.60
N TRP A 7 -5.11 15.93 5.82
CA TRP A 7 -5.01 16.63 4.54
C TRP A 7 -4.56 18.07 4.77
N TRP A 8 -5.21 18.79 5.68
CA TRP A 8 -4.83 20.16 6.01
C TRP A 8 -3.39 20.28 6.51
N ASN A 9 -2.96 19.34 7.35
CA ASN A 9 -1.59 19.29 7.88
C ASN A 9 -0.54 19.01 6.81
N VAL A 10 -0.86 18.22 5.79
CA VAL A 10 0.05 17.99 4.65
C VAL A 10 0.04 19.20 3.71
N GLN A 11 -1.12 19.77 3.43
CA GLN A 11 -1.29 20.96 2.59
C GLN A 11 -0.53 22.17 3.15
N ALA A 12 -0.55 22.36 4.47
CA ALA A 12 0.17 23.44 5.14
C ALA A 12 1.70 23.36 5.02
N LYS A 13 2.25 22.18 4.67
CA LYS A 13 3.70 21.97 4.48
C LYS A 13 4.17 22.26 3.05
N LEU A 14 3.25 22.44 2.11
CA LEU A 14 3.58 22.69 0.71
C LEU A 14 3.78 24.19 0.43
N PRO A 15 4.51 24.53 -0.65
CA PRO A 15 4.64 25.91 -1.10
C PRO A 15 3.28 26.57 -1.37
N LYS A 16 3.23 27.90 -1.23
CA LYS A 16 2.01 28.66 -1.58
C LYS A 16 1.63 28.41 -3.04
N GLY A 17 0.34 28.12 -3.27
CA GLY A 17 -0.20 27.84 -4.60
C GLY A 17 -0.13 26.36 -5.04
N ALA A 18 0.61 25.52 -4.31
CA ALA A 18 0.61 24.08 -4.55
C ALA A 18 -0.62 23.40 -3.93
N VAL A 19 -1.04 22.26 -4.49
CA VAL A 19 -2.23 21.51 -4.07
C VAL A 19 -1.87 20.06 -3.76
N VAL A 20 -2.37 19.52 -2.64
CA VAL A 20 -2.25 18.09 -2.34
C VAL A 20 -3.36 17.32 -3.05
N THR A 21 -2.98 16.22 -3.72
CA THR A 21 -3.92 15.18 -4.19
C THR A 21 -3.71 13.93 -3.35
N LEU A 22 -4.78 13.45 -2.70
CA LEU A 22 -4.72 12.23 -1.92
C LEU A 22 -4.71 11.04 -2.85
N VAL A 23 -3.69 10.20 -2.77
CA VAL A 23 -3.65 8.93 -3.47
C VAL A 23 -4.08 7.82 -2.53
N ILE A 24 -5.01 6.99 -3.00
CA ILE A 24 -5.55 5.84 -2.31
C ILE A 24 -5.20 4.62 -3.15
N LEU A 25 -4.47 3.68 -2.55
CA LEU A 25 -4.15 2.41 -3.19
C LEU A 25 -5.05 1.32 -2.66
N SER A 26 -5.41 0.37 -3.50
CA SER A 26 -5.96 -0.91 -3.06
C SER A 26 -5.22 -2.09 -3.67
N LEU A 27 -5.12 -3.16 -2.89
CA LEU A 27 -4.48 -4.40 -3.29
C LEU A 27 -5.52 -5.51 -3.33
N ASP A 28 -5.53 -6.29 -4.41
CA ASP A 28 -6.38 -7.47 -4.52
C ASP A 28 -5.60 -8.65 -5.11
N LYS A 29 -5.85 -9.86 -4.62
CA LYS A 29 -5.23 -11.08 -5.16
C LYS A 29 -6.12 -11.67 -6.23
N THR A 30 -5.63 -11.66 -7.47
CA THR A 30 -6.39 -12.26 -8.58
C THR A 30 -5.71 -13.50 -9.16
N SER A 31 -6.53 -14.41 -9.70
CA SER A 31 -6.06 -15.52 -10.53
C SER A 31 -6.07 -15.08 -11.99
N LEU A 32 -4.91 -15.09 -12.64
CA LEU A 32 -4.74 -14.65 -14.03
C LEU A 32 -5.24 -15.71 -15.04
N SER A 33 -5.38 -16.96 -14.63
CA SER A 33 -5.97 -18.02 -15.46
C SER A 33 -6.67 -19.06 -14.57
N GLN A 34 -7.82 -19.56 -15.01
CA GLN A 34 -8.52 -20.68 -14.37
C GLN A 34 -8.09 -22.05 -14.95
N PHE A 35 -7.68 -22.08 -16.23
CA PHE A 35 -7.45 -23.35 -16.95
C PHE A 35 -5.96 -23.69 -17.19
N SER A 36 -5.03 -22.74 -17.01
CA SER A 36 -3.62 -22.95 -17.34
C SER A 36 -2.69 -22.43 -16.24
N ARG A 37 -2.37 -23.31 -15.27
CA ARG A 37 -1.13 -23.26 -14.46
C ARG A 37 -1.08 -22.28 -13.28
N ASP A 38 -2.15 -22.16 -12.48
CA ASP A 38 -2.19 -21.49 -11.16
C ASP A 38 -1.45 -20.14 -11.09
N LYS A 39 -1.53 -19.32 -12.14
CA LYS A 39 -0.82 -18.03 -12.15
C LYS A 39 -1.65 -17.03 -11.37
N LYS A 40 -1.11 -16.59 -10.24
CA LYS A 40 -1.69 -15.52 -9.41
C LYS A 40 -0.87 -14.25 -9.58
N ALA A 41 -1.51 -13.10 -9.41
CA ALA A 41 -0.84 -11.81 -9.31
C ALA A 41 -1.58 -10.95 -8.29
N TRP A 42 -0.85 -10.01 -7.70
CA TRP A 42 -1.48 -8.94 -6.93
C TRP A 42 -1.79 -7.78 -7.87
N LEU A 43 -3.04 -7.34 -7.89
CA LEU A 43 -3.47 -6.16 -8.61
C LEU A 43 -3.34 -4.95 -7.71
N VAL A 44 -2.67 -3.91 -8.20
CA VAL A 44 -2.56 -2.63 -7.51
C VAL A 44 -3.44 -1.62 -8.23
N TYR A 45 -4.50 -1.21 -7.55
CA TYR A 45 -5.41 -0.18 -8.02
C TYR A 45 -5.08 1.16 -7.36
N LEU A 46 -5.38 2.24 -8.08
CA LEU A 46 -5.17 3.61 -7.65
C LEU A 46 -6.46 4.41 -7.87
N THR A 47 -6.86 5.15 -6.85
CA THR A 47 -7.89 6.20 -6.93
C THR A 47 -7.42 7.44 -6.17
N ILE A 48 -8.11 8.56 -6.34
CA ILE A 48 -7.77 9.81 -5.66
C ILE A 48 -8.87 10.23 -4.68
N GLY A 49 -8.47 10.81 -3.54
CA GLY A 49 -9.37 11.24 -2.48
C GLY A 49 -10.24 12.44 -2.86
N ASN A 50 -9.88 13.18 -3.92
CA ASN A 50 -10.65 14.30 -4.44
C ASN A 50 -11.97 13.88 -5.10
N ILE A 51 -12.14 12.59 -5.42
CA ILE A 51 -13.39 12.05 -5.95
C ILE A 51 -14.25 11.62 -4.77
N SER A 52 -15.53 12.04 -4.77
CA SER A 52 -16.48 11.65 -3.73
C SER A 52 -16.57 10.13 -3.61
N LYS A 53 -16.83 9.65 -2.40
CA LYS A 53 -16.88 8.21 -2.12
C LYS A 53 -17.89 7.50 -3.04
N ASP A 54 -19.08 8.08 -3.20
CA ASP A 54 -20.16 7.48 -3.99
C ASP A 54 -19.76 7.33 -5.47
N VAL A 55 -19.06 8.33 -6.04
CA VAL A 55 -18.54 8.26 -7.41
C VAL A 55 -17.43 7.22 -7.52
N ARG A 56 -16.56 7.08 -6.51
CA ARG A 56 -15.52 6.03 -6.50
C ARG A 56 -16.08 4.61 -6.51
N HIS A 57 -17.24 4.41 -5.89
CA HIS A 57 -17.92 3.11 -5.87
C HIS A 57 -18.76 2.84 -7.12
N LEU A 58 -18.97 3.83 -7.98
CA LEU A 58 -19.72 3.67 -9.21
C LEU A 58 -18.82 3.07 -10.30
N VAL A 59 -19.13 1.84 -10.72
CA VAL A 59 -18.32 1.10 -11.72
C VAL A 59 -18.20 1.86 -13.04
N SER A 60 -19.27 2.54 -13.48
CA SER A 60 -19.29 3.32 -14.72
C SER A 60 -18.49 4.62 -14.68
N ALA A 61 -18.10 5.10 -13.48
CA ALA A 61 -17.35 6.34 -13.35
C ALA A 61 -15.85 6.16 -13.65
N HIS A 62 -15.36 4.92 -13.72
CA HIS A 62 -13.93 4.60 -13.94
C HIS A 62 -12.98 5.38 -13.01
N ALA A 63 -13.44 5.69 -11.80
CA ALA A 63 -12.72 6.50 -10.82
C ALA A 63 -11.54 5.77 -10.14
N THR A 64 -11.33 4.50 -10.48
CA THR A 64 -10.23 3.66 -10.00
C THR A 64 -9.54 3.03 -11.21
N VAL A 65 -8.20 3.12 -11.24
CA VAL A 65 -7.37 2.64 -12.33
C VAL A 65 -6.44 1.54 -11.83
N LEU A 66 -6.28 0.46 -12.61
CA LEU A 66 -5.28 -0.57 -12.35
C LEU A 66 -3.90 -0.07 -12.81
N ILE A 67 -2.95 0.09 -11.88
CA ILE A 67 -1.63 0.64 -12.18
C ILE A 67 -0.54 -0.43 -12.29
N GLY A 68 -0.77 -1.65 -11.80
CA GLY A 68 0.25 -2.70 -11.92
C GLY A 68 -0.18 -4.08 -11.44
N TYR A 69 0.58 -5.06 -11.91
CA TYR A 69 0.51 -6.47 -11.50
C TYR A 69 1.80 -6.82 -10.76
N LEU A 70 1.71 -7.17 -9.48
CA LEU A 70 2.87 -7.63 -8.72
C LEU A 70 3.00 -9.15 -8.83
N PRO A 71 4.23 -9.67 -8.95
CA PRO A 71 4.46 -11.08 -9.17
C PRO A 71 4.13 -11.90 -7.92
N VAL A 72 3.43 -13.02 -8.11
CA VAL A 72 3.31 -14.09 -7.11
C VAL A 72 4.14 -15.28 -7.58
N SER A 73 5.17 -15.63 -6.82
CA SER A 73 6.04 -16.76 -7.12
C SER A 73 6.06 -17.76 -5.98
N LYS A 74 6.14 -19.05 -6.33
CA LYS A 74 6.36 -20.14 -5.36
C LYS A 74 7.78 -20.11 -4.77
N LEU A 75 8.68 -19.31 -5.35
CA LEU A 75 10.06 -19.08 -4.87
C LEU A 75 10.81 -20.38 -4.53
N LYS A 76 10.67 -21.39 -5.42
CA LYS A 76 11.23 -22.73 -5.21
C LYS A 76 12.76 -22.73 -5.07
N CYS A 77 13.42 -21.72 -5.62
CA CYS A 77 14.87 -21.48 -5.49
C CYS A 77 15.32 -21.13 -4.06
N PHE A 78 14.41 -20.75 -3.16
CA PHE A 78 14.72 -20.50 -1.75
C PHE A 78 14.42 -21.74 -0.88
N GLN A 79 15.17 -21.87 0.23
CA GLN A 79 14.88 -22.87 1.26
C GLN A 79 13.50 -22.62 1.87
N LYS A 80 12.77 -23.68 2.26
CA LYS A 80 11.39 -23.58 2.75
C LYS A 80 11.22 -22.56 3.88
N LYS A 81 12.21 -22.48 4.79
CA LYS A 81 12.23 -21.53 5.92
C LYS A 81 12.37 -20.05 5.53
N SER A 82 12.98 -19.74 4.39
CA SER A 82 13.22 -18.36 3.94
C SER A 82 12.27 -17.89 2.84
N ARG A 83 11.40 -18.77 2.32
CA ARG A 83 10.46 -18.46 1.23
C ARG A 83 9.47 -17.34 1.56
N SER A 84 8.92 -17.32 2.78
CA SER A 84 7.98 -16.27 3.20
C SER A 84 8.66 -14.90 3.19
N VAL A 85 9.84 -14.81 3.79
CA VAL A 85 10.67 -13.61 3.83
C VAL A 85 11.04 -13.14 2.42
N ALA A 86 11.50 -14.06 1.57
CA ALA A 86 11.80 -13.74 0.18
C ALA A 86 10.54 -13.25 -0.58
N GLY A 87 9.36 -13.76 -0.25
CA GLY A 87 8.08 -13.29 -0.75
C GLY A 87 7.78 -11.85 -0.35
N TYR A 88 7.94 -11.50 0.94
CA TYR A 88 7.81 -10.11 1.41
C TYR A 88 8.79 -9.18 0.70
N CYS A 89 10.06 -9.58 0.60
CA CYS A 89 11.07 -8.77 -0.11
C CYS A 89 10.72 -8.57 -1.58
N LEU A 90 10.25 -9.60 -2.27
CA LEU A 90 9.81 -9.50 -3.67
C LEU A 90 8.64 -8.52 -3.80
N PHE A 91 7.62 -8.66 -2.96
CA PHE A 91 6.46 -7.78 -2.93
C PHE A 91 6.86 -6.31 -2.72
N HIS A 92 7.62 -6.01 -1.66
CA HIS A 92 8.03 -4.64 -1.35
C HIS A 92 8.99 -4.06 -2.40
N HIS A 93 9.85 -4.87 -2.99
CA HIS A 93 10.71 -4.42 -4.07
C HIS A 93 9.89 -4.06 -5.31
N SER A 94 8.96 -4.92 -5.73
CA SER A 94 8.05 -4.64 -6.85
C SER A 94 7.18 -3.42 -6.58
N MET A 95 6.65 -3.27 -5.37
CA MET A 95 5.86 -2.09 -4.99
C MET A 95 6.70 -0.81 -5.01
N SER A 96 7.95 -0.87 -4.55
CA SER A 96 8.87 0.27 -4.58
C SER A 96 9.18 0.72 -6.01
N LEU A 97 9.32 -0.23 -6.96
CA LEU A 97 9.52 0.11 -8.36
C LEU A 97 8.26 0.75 -8.96
N LEU A 98 7.09 0.15 -8.68
CA LEU A 98 5.80 0.64 -9.17
C LEU A 98 5.49 2.06 -8.67
N LEU A 99 5.76 2.35 -7.40
CA LEU A 99 5.46 3.64 -6.77
C LEU A 99 6.57 4.67 -6.91
N CYS A 100 7.72 4.33 -7.52
CA CYS A 100 8.82 5.28 -7.68
C CYS A 100 8.39 6.60 -8.36
N PRO A 101 7.59 6.59 -9.46
CA PRO A 101 7.11 7.83 -10.08
C PRO A 101 6.17 8.63 -9.16
N LEU A 102 5.37 7.94 -8.34
CA LEU A 102 4.48 8.58 -7.37
C LEU A 102 5.26 9.27 -6.26
N VAL A 103 6.31 8.62 -5.72
CA VAL A 103 7.18 9.20 -4.70
C VAL A 103 7.88 10.45 -5.23
N ASP A 104 8.37 10.39 -6.47
CA ASP A 104 9.02 11.52 -7.11
C ASP A 104 8.05 12.69 -7.34
N ALA A 105 6.86 12.42 -7.87
CA ALA A 105 5.80 13.41 -8.05
C ALA A 105 5.31 14.00 -6.72
N GLY A 106 5.20 13.19 -5.66
CA GLY A 106 4.81 13.68 -4.34
C GLY A 106 5.83 14.63 -3.71
N ARG A 107 7.14 14.39 -3.94
CA ARG A 107 8.22 15.24 -3.43
C ARG A 107 8.35 16.55 -4.19
N HIS A 108 8.35 16.48 -5.51
CA HIS A 108 8.67 17.63 -6.37
C HIS A 108 7.44 18.35 -6.92
N GLY A 109 6.26 17.76 -6.75
CA GLY A 109 5.05 18.23 -7.43
C GLY A 109 5.09 17.97 -8.93
N ARG A 110 3.94 18.12 -9.57
CA ARG A 110 3.75 18.05 -11.02
C ARG A 110 2.65 19.02 -11.44
N GLU A 111 2.84 19.66 -12.58
CA GLU A 111 1.78 20.44 -13.20
C GLU A 111 0.66 19.50 -13.69
N MET A 112 -0.57 19.74 -13.23
CA MET A 112 -1.74 18.97 -13.61
C MET A 112 -2.91 19.92 -13.90
N ILE A 113 -3.69 19.59 -14.93
CA ILE A 113 -4.89 20.35 -15.28
C ILE A 113 -6.06 19.80 -14.46
N CYS A 114 -6.76 20.68 -13.75
CA CYS A 114 -7.99 20.35 -13.05
C CYS A 114 -9.15 20.17 -14.04
N THR A 115 -10.27 19.63 -13.57
CA THR A 115 -11.51 19.49 -14.35
C THR A 115 -12.08 20.82 -14.84
N SER A 116 -11.73 21.92 -14.17
CA SER A 116 -12.08 23.29 -14.58
C SER A 116 -11.12 23.92 -15.60
N GLY A 117 -10.09 23.18 -16.06
CA GLY A 117 -9.12 23.64 -17.05
C GLY A 117 -7.94 24.45 -16.50
N TYR A 118 -7.91 24.74 -15.20
CA TYR A 118 -6.79 25.45 -14.58
C TYR A 118 -5.60 24.52 -14.33
N LEU A 119 -4.40 25.05 -14.54
CA LEU A 119 -3.15 24.37 -14.22
C LEU A 119 -2.82 24.56 -12.73
N HIS A 120 -2.52 23.45 -12.07
CA HIS A 120 -2.11 23.44 -10.67
C HIS A 120 -0.81 22.68 -10.49
N HIS A 121 0.04 23.19 -9.59
CA HIS A 121 1.19 22.46 -9.10
C HIS A 121 0.74 21.45 -8.04
N VAL A 122 0.59 20.19 -8.42
CA VAL A 122 -0.03 19.12 -7.62
C VAL A 122 1.02 18.19 -7.02
N HIS A 123 0.90 17.93 -5.73
CA HIS A 123 1.67 16.91 -5.01
C HIS A 123 0.76 15.70 -4.71
N PRO A 124 0.85 14.60 -5.48
CA PRO A 124 0.14 13.38 -5.17
C PRO A 124 0.82 12.65 -4.00
N ILE A 125 0.12 12.51 -2.88
CA ILE A 125 0.65 11.90 -1.65
C ILE A 125 -0.16 10.65 -1.32
N LEU A 126 0.52 9.52 -1.11
CA LEU A 126 -0.12 8.30 -0.63
C LEU A 126 -0.71 8.54 0.77
N ALA A 127 -2.03 8.53 0.87
CA ALA A 127 -2.77 8.81 2.10
C ALA A 127 -3.34 7.54 2.73
N VAL A 128 -3.84 6.62 1.89
CA VAL A 128 -4.54 5.41 2.35
C VAL A 128 -4.11 4.21 1.51
N TYR A 129 -3.90 3.09 2.20
CA TYR A 129 -3.72 1.78 1.58
C TYR A 129 -4.84 0.86 2.05
N ILE A 130 -5.75 0.51 1.16
CA ILE A 130 -6.93 -0.32 1.43
C ILE A 130 -6.59 -1.75 1.08
N ALA A 131 -6.68 -2.62 2.07
CA ALA A 131 -6.54 -4.06 1.87
C ALA A 131 -7.33 -4.80 2.94
N ASP A 132 -7.78 -6.02 2.65
CA ASP A 132 -8.33 -6.94 3.63
C ASP A 132 -7.21 -7.60 4.46
N PHE A 133 -7.58 -8.40 5.45
CA PHE A 133 -6.66 -8.81 6.51
C PHE A 133 -5.41 -9.59 6.03
N PRO A 134 -5.51 -10.59 5.13
CA PRO A 134 -4.33 -11.30 4.61
C PRO A 134 -3.35 -10.37 3.88
N GLU A 135 -3.89 -9.38 3.17
CA GLU A 135 -3.19 -8.39 2.37
C GLU A 135 -2.54 -7.34 3.27
N GLN A 136 -3.21 -6.92 4.34
CA GLN A 136 -2.61 -6.10 5.39
C GLN A 136 -1.44 -6.84 6.06
N CYS A 137 -1.57 -8.16 6.29
CA CYS A 137 -0.47 -8.99 6.79
C CYS A 137 0.71 -9.03 5.81
N LEU A 138 0.43 -9.14 4.50
CA LEU A 138 1.45 -9.06 3.46
C LEU A 138 2.20 -7.73 3.48
N VAL A 139 1.47 -6.61 3.52
CA VAL A 139 2.04 -5.25 3.57
C VAL A 139 2.84 -5.04 4.86
N ALA A 140 2.38 -5.61 5.97
CA ALA A 140 3.02 -5.48 7.27
C ALA A 140 4.21 -6.43 7.49
N CYS A 141 4.54 -7.29 6.52
CA CYS A 141 5.49 -8.39 6.69
C CYS A 141 5.13 -9.31 7.88
N ASN A 142 3.83 -9.44 8.17
CA ASN A 142 3.31 -10.16 9.31
C ASN A 142 2.73 -11.53 8.90
N LYS A 143 2.66 -12.46 9.85
CA LYS A 143 1.93 -13.71 9.66
C LYS A 143 0.45 -13.47 9.91
N GLU A 144 -0.41 -14.16 9.18
CA GLU A 144 -1.87 -14.06 9.34
C GLU A 144 -2.37 -14.48 10.74
N SER A 145 -1.59 -15.24 11.50
CA SER A 145 -1.94 -15.63 12.88
C SER A 145 -1.57 -14.57 13.94
N TRP A 146 -1.07 -13.40 13.54
CA TRP A 146 -0.57 -12.35 14.43
C TRP A 146 -1.44 -11.11 14.34
N CYS A 147 -1.45 -10.29 15.40
CA CYS A 147 -2.15 -9.00 15.37
C CYS A 147 -1.37 -8.01 14.50
N LEU A 148 -2.09 -7.20 13.72
CA LEU A 148 -1.55 -6.09 12.94
C LEU A 148 -1.39 -4.79 13.73
N CYS A 149 -2.15 -4.68 14.82
CA CYS A 149 -2.21 -3.47 15.62
C CYS A 149 -1.18 -3.49 16.76
N CYS A 150 -0.84 -4.66 17.29
CA CYS A 150 0.02 -4.79 18.47
C CYS A 150 1.00 -5.96 18.35
N LEU A 151 2.10 -5.86 19.12
CA LEU A 151 3.20 -6.85 19.13
C LEU A 151 2.87 -8.12 19.93
N VAL A 152 1.59 -8.47 20.08
CA VAL A 152 1.16 -9.66 20.82
C VAL A 152 1.62 -10.92 20.10
N GLN A 153 2.07 -11.91 20.88
CA GLN A 153 2.38 -13.23 20.34
C GLN A 153 1.10 -13.98 19.95
N SER A 154 1.14 -14.76 18.88
CA SER A 154 -0.05 -15.45 18.37
C SER A 154 -0.77 -16.34 19.39
N ASN A 155 -0.03 -16.92 20.34
CA ASN A 155 -0.56 -17.77 21.41
C ASN A 155 -1.23 -17.00 22.55
N LYS A 156 -1.12 -15.66 22.58
CA LYS A 156 -1.73 -14.78 23.59
C LYS A 156 -2.82 -13.88 23.00
N CYS A 157 -3.13 -14.04 21.71
CA CYS A 157 -4.19 -13.29 21.06
C CYS A 157 -5.55 -13.68 21.67
N GLY A 158 -6.36 -12.69 22.06
CA GLY A 158 -7.64 -12.89 22.76
C GLY A 158 -7.61 -12.65 24.27
N ASN A 159 -6.42 -12.46 24.86
CA ASN A 159 -6.29 -12.02 26.25
C ASN A 159 -6.42 -10.49 26.35
N LEU A 160 -7.07 -10.01 27.42
CA LEU A 160 -7.29 -8.58 27.73
C LEU A 160 -6.03 -7.85 28.22
N GLU A 161 -4.84 -8.30 27.80
CA GLU A 161 -3.56 -7.65 28.15
C GLU A 161 -3.26 -6.51 27.18
N GLU A 162 -2.76 -5.38 27.68
CA GLU A 162 -2.30 -4.28 26.84
C GLU A 162 -0.93 -4.60 26.22
N TRP A 163 -0.84 -4.49 24.90
CA TRP A 163 0.39 -4.73 24.14
C TRP A 163 0.79 -3.47 23.37
N ALA A 164 2.10 -3.25 23.25
CA ALA A 164 2.65 -2.14 22.49
C ALA A 164 2.15 -2.18 21.03
N SER A 165 1.76 -1.01 20.51
CA SER A 165 1.28 -0.89 19.14
C SER A 165 2.40 -1.13 18.12
N GLN A 166 2.07 -1.81 17.03
CA GLN A 166 3.01 -2.05 15.94
C GLN A 166 3.18 -0.75 15.15
N SER A 167 4.42 -0.28 15.00
CA SER A 167 4.73 0.93 14.24
C SER A 167 5.30 0.61 12.85
N MET A 168 5.26 1.60 11.96
CA MET A 168 5.90 1.52 10.64
C MET A 168 7.43 1.35 10.75
N ALA A 169 8.04 1.88 11.82
CA ALA A 169 9.46 1.68 12.08
C ALA A 169 9.77 0.20 12.39
N ASP A 170 8.87 -0.52 13.06
CA ASP A 170 9.05 -1.94 13.37
C ASP A 170 8.91 -2.82 12.13
N MET A 171 8.00 -2.46 11.22
CA MET A 171 7.91 -3.08 9.89
C MET A 171 9.21 -2.88 9.08
N LEU A 172 9.74 -1.65 9.05
CA LEU A 172 10.99 -1.36 8.35
C LEU A 172 12.19 -2.11 8.98
N LYS A 173 12.30 -2.12 10.31
CA LYS A 173 13.33 -2.89 11.01
C LYS A 173 13.24 -4.38 10.64
N THR A 174 12.03 -4.93 10.59
CA THR A 174 11.77 -6.31 10.20
C THR A 174 12.30 -6.56 8.77
N LEU A 175 11.97 -5.69 7.82
CA LEU A 175 12.50 -5.75 6.45
C LEU A 175 14.03 -5.66 6.38
N TYR A 176 14.66 -4.76 7.16
CA TYR A 176 16.11 -4.62 7.21
C TYR A 176 16.80 -5.86 7.82
N HIS A 177 16.28 -6.38 8.93
CA HIS A 177 16.79 -7.62 9.54
C HIS A 177 16.65 -8.82 8.61
N MET A 178 15.51 -8.93 7.92
CA MET A 178 15.26 -9.95 6.91
C MET A 178 16.23 -9.88 5.72
N ARG A 179 16.74 -8.68 5.39
CA ARG A 179 17.71 -8.47 4.31
C ARG A 179 19.15 -8.81 4.72
N LYS A 180 19.50 -8.65 6.00
CA LYS A 180 20.85 -8.93 6.55
C LYS A 180 21.12 -10.40 6.88
N ASN A 181 20.09 -11.20 7.15
CA ASN A 181 20.24 -12.64 7.46
C ASN A 181 20.31 -13.54 6.21
N LYS A 182 20.85 -13.00 5.10
CA LYS A 182 21.20 -13.73 3.88
C LYS A 182 22.71 -13.90 3.82
#